data_AF-A0A3A0E575-F1
#
_entry.id   AF-A0A3A0E575-F1
#
_cell.length_a   1.000
_cell.length_b   1.000
_cell.length_c   1.000
_cell.angle_alpha   90.00
_cell.angle_beta   90.00
_cell.angle_gamma   90.00
#
_symmetry.space_group_name_H-M   'P 1'
#
loop_
_entity.id
_entity.type
_entity.pdbx_description
1 polymer ?
#
loop_
_entity_poly.entity_id
_entity_poly.type
_entity_poly.pdbx_seq_one_letter_code
_entity_poly.pdbx_strand_id
1 'polypeptide(L)'
;MGRYRWRAGYAWAENPIDQTPDLAVGGVPLGDLPTVRYTQGLLAITGEHRISGGVGVADVLPGVDLDAMAGGMFRDSEQLGLFTETSVASYWLGLGLTWRFDHRQAESP
;
A
#
# COMPACT_ATOMS: atom_id res chain seq x y z
N MET A 1 0.79 15.17 29.31
CA MET A 1 1.53 13.92 29.05
C MET A 1 0.78 13.12 28.00
N GLY A 2 1.50 12.62 27.00
CA GLY A 2 0.99 12.31 25.66
C GLY A 2 -0.13 11.26 25.60
N ARG A 3 -1.06 11.48 24.66
CA ARG A 3 -2.19 10.57 24.41
C ARG A 3 -1.83 9.60 23.29
N TYR A 4 -1.80 8.32 23.61
CA TYR A 4 -1.53 7.26 22.63
C TYR A 4 -2.77 7.01 21.76
N ARG A 5 -2.52 6.79 20.46
CA ARG A 5 -3.51 6.40 19.46
C ARG A 5 -3.00 5.15 18.75
N TRP A 6 -3.78 4.07 18.80
CA TRP A 6 -3.45 2.84 18.09
C TRP A 6 -4.33 2.73 16.85
N ARG A 7 -3.74 2.27 15.75
CA ARG A 7 -4.44 2.05 14.47
C ARG A 7 -4.08 0.68 13.93
N ALA A 8 -5.08 0.00 13.38
CA ALA A 8 -4.91 -1.22 12.62
C ALA A 8 -5.83 -1.15 11.40
N GLY A 9 -5.38 -1.72 10.30
CA GLY A 9 -6.11 -1.68 9.04
C GLY A 9 -5.88 -2.95 8.25
N TYR A 10 -6.92 -3.33 7.52
CA TYR A 10 -6.87 -4.36 6.49
C TYR A 10 -7.46 -3.76 5.22
N ALA A 11 -6.85 -4.06 4.08
CA ALA A 11 -7.37 -3.72 2.77
C ALA A 11 -7.25 -4.94 1.86
N TRP A 12 -8.29 -5.14 1.05
CA TRP A 12 -8.25 -6.03 -0.10
C TRP A 12 -8.20 -5.16 -1.35
N ALA A 13 -7.25 -5.44 -2.24
CA ALA A 13 -7.10 -4.76 -3.51
C ALA A 13 -7.06 -5.79 -4.62
N GLU A 14 -8.05 -5.74 -5.50
CA GLU A 14 -8.20 -6.67 -6.62
C GLU A 14 -6.93 -6.74 -7.47
N ASN A 15 -6.53 -7.96 -7.82
CA ASN A 15 -5.44 -8.20 -8.73
C ASN A 15 -5.80 -7.64 -10.13
N PRO A 16 -5.06 -6.66 -10.67
CA PRO A 16 -5.39 -6.03 -11.96
C PRO A 16 -5.03 -6.90 -13.18
N ILE A 17 -4.56 -8.13 -12.97
CA ILE A 17 -4.21 -9.06 -14.04
C ILE A 17 -5.47 -9.58 -14.73
N ASP A 18 -5.54 -9.38 -16.05
CA ASP A 18 -6.55 -10.01 -16.90
C ASP A 18 -6.14 -11.45 -17.22
N GLN A 19 -7.00 -12.40 -16.82
CA GLN A 19 -6.81 -13.85 -17.02
C GLN A 19 -7.12 -14.28 -18.46
N THR A 20 -7.85 -13.45 -19.21
CA THR A 20 -8.26 -13.68 -20.59
C THR A 20 -7.86 -12.52 -21.49
N PRO A 21 -6.56 -12.16 -21.54
CA PRO A 21 -6.14 -10.96 -22.23
C PRO A 21 -6.24 -11.14 -23.74
N ASP A 22 -6.58 -10.05 -24.44
CA ASP A 22 -6.52 -9.97 -25.90
C ASP A 22 -5.05 -9.90 -26.38
N LEU A 23 -4.81 -10.02 -27.69
CA LEU A 23 -3.49 -9.92 -28.32
C LEU A 23 -2.94 -8.48 -28.40
N ALA A 24 -3.55 -7.55 -27.66
CA ALA A 24 -3.19 -6.15 -27.62
C ALA A 24 -3.18 -5.61 -26.18
N VAL A 25 -2.23 -4.73 -25.87
CA VAL A 25 -2.14 -4.02 -24.59
C VAL A 25 -2.30 -2.53 -24.86
N GLY A 26 -3.29 -1.90 -24.26
CA GLY A 26 -3.57 -0.47 -24.46
C GLY A 26 -3.86 -0.09 -25.92
N GLY A 27 -4.43 -1.03 -26.70
CA GLY A 27 -4.70 -0.83 -28.13
C GLY A 27 -3.50 -1.07 -29.06
N VAL A 28 -2.32 -1.43 -28.53
CA VAL A 28 -1.14 -1.78 -29.33
C VAL A 28 -1.06 -3.31 -29.45
N PRO A 29 -1.07 -3.87 -30.67
CA PRO A 29 -0.96 -5.31 -30.88
C PRO A 29 0.46 -5.80 -30.55
N LEU A 30 0.55 -6.88 -29.77
CA LEU A 30 1.83 -7.48 -29.33
C LEU A 30 2.18 -8.79 -30.05
N GLY A 31 1.35 -9.21 -31.01
CA GLY A 31 1.63 -10.33 -31.91
C GLY A 31 1.23 -11.70 -31.39
N ASP A 32 1.46 -12.00 -30.11
CA ASP A 32 1.07 -13.28 -29.50
C ASP A 32 0.69 -13.21 -28.00
N LEU A 33 -0.05 -14.23 -27.53
CA LEU A 33 -0.54 -14.32 -26.15
C LEU A 33 0.58 -14.47 -25.10
N PRO A 34 1.67 -15.24 -25.35
CA PRO A 34 2.81 -15.29 -24.44
C PRO A 34 3.45 -13.91 -24.18
N THR A 35 3.60 -13.08 -25.21
CA THR A 35 4.17 -11.73 -25.06
C THR A 35 3.26 -10.86 -24.20
N VAL A 36 1.95 -10.89 -24.42
CA VAL A 36 0.96 -10.15 -23.59
C VAL A 36 1.05 -10.56 -22.12
N ARG A 37 1.04 -11.87 -21.84
CA ARG A 37 1.14 -12.42 -20.48
C ARG A 37 2.47 -12.09 -19.82
N TYR A 38 3.56 -12.13 -20.57
CA TYR A 38 4.87 -11.70 -20.08
C TYR A 38 4.85 -10.21 -19.70
N THR A 39 4.27 -9.34 -20.54
CA THR A 39 4.13 -7.91 -20.23
C THR A 39 3.28 -7.66 -18.98
N GLN A 40 2.15 -8.37 -18.82
CA GLN A 40 1.35 -8.29 -17.59
C GLN A 40 2.15 -8.70 -16.35
N GLY A 41 2.99 -9.74 -16.47
CA GLY A 41 3.86 -10.21 -15.39
C GLY A 41 4.88 -9.19 -14.90
N LEU A 42 5.33 -8.26 -15.74
CA LEU A 42 6.33 -7.24 -15.38
C LEU A 42 5.80 -6.18 -14.40
N LEU A 43 4.50 -5.88 -14.46
CA LEU A 43 3.84 -4.87 -13.62
C LEU A 43 2.78 -5.49 -12.70
N ALA A 44 2.82 -6.81 -12.55
CA ALA A 44 1.87 -7.56 -11.75
C ALA A 44 1.96 -7.17 -10.26
N ILE A 45 0.80 -6.84 -9.69
CA ILE A 45 0.62 -6.68 -8.25
C ILE A 45 -0.32 -7.80 -7.82
N THR A 46 0.24 -8.98 -7.57
CA THR A 46 -0.53 -10.19 -7.26
C THR A 46 -1.13 -10.17 -5.86
N GLY A 47 -0.44 -9.53 -4.90
CA GLY A 47 -0.88 -9.52 -3.52
C GLY A 47 -2.13 -8.67 -3.31
N GLU A 48 -3.25 -9.33 -3.02
CA GLU A 48 -4.51 -8.64 -2.75
C GLU A 48 -4.64 -8.21 -1.29
N HIS A 49 -4.09 -9.02 -0.38
CA HIS A 49 -4.25 -8.85 1.05
C HIS A 49 -3.18 -7.94 1.65
N ARG A 50 -3.63 -6.83 2.24
CA ARG A 50 -2.75 -5.85 2.89
C ARG A 50 -3.16 -5.68 4.34
N ILE A 51 -2.18 -5.72 5.24
CA ILE A 51 -2.36 -5.44 6.66
C ILE A 51 -1.44 -4.30 7.08
N SER A 52 -1.94 -3.41 7.93
CA SER A 52 -1.15 -2.34 8.50
C SER A 52 -1.51 -2.09 9.96
N GLY A 53 -0.56 -1.56 10.69
CA GLY A 53 -0.70 -1.15 12.07
C GLY A 53 0.14 0.09 12.35
N GLY A 54 -0.23 0.85 13.37
CA GLY A 54 0.52 2.03 13.75
C GLY A 54 0.18 2.56 15.13
N VAL A 55 1.08 3.40 15.62
CA VAL A 55 0.98 4.09 16.90
C VAL A 55 1.24 5.57 16.70
N GLY A 56 0.40 6.39 17.30
CA GLY A 56 0.57 7.83 17.38
C GLY A 56 0.68 8.28 18.84
N VAL A 57 1.49 9.29 19.09
CA VAL A 57 1.61 9.97 20.37
C VAL A 57 1.30 11.44 20.14
N ALA A 58 0.19 11.91 20.71
CA ALA A 58 -0.16 13.33 20.67
C ALA A 58 0.55 14.10 21.78
N ASP A 59 0.81 15.38 21.53
CA ASP A 59 1.37 16.33 22.49
C ASP A 59 2.73 15.87 23.08
N VAL A 60 3.61 15.34 22.22
CA VAL A 60 5.01 15.00 22.57
C VAL A 60 5.82 16.25 22.86
N LEU A 61 5.51 17.34 22.16
CA LEU A 61 5.84 18.73 22.51
C LEU A 61 4.57 19.58 22.35
N PRO A 62 4.51 20.82 22.88
CA PRO A 62 3.36 21.70 22.69
C PRO A 62 3.01 21.85 21.19
N GLY A 63 1.84 21.34 20.82
CA GLY A 63 1.34 21.34 19.44
C GLY A 63 1.96 20.32 18.50
N VAL A 64 2.88 19.46 18.95
CA VAL A 64 3.53 18.43 18.10
C VAL A 64 3.01 17.04 18.44
N ASP A 65 2.56 16.33 17.40
CA ASP A 65 2.19 14.92 17.45
C ASP A 65 3.16 14.11 16.57
N LEU A 66 3.46 12.89 16.97
CA LEU A 66 4.27 11.93 16.19
C LEU A 66 3.46 10.66 15.91
N ASP A 67 3.64 10.10 14.72
CA ASP A 67 3.03 8.82 14.32
C ASP A 67 4.08 7.90 13.70
N ALA A 68 3.94 6.60 13.94
CA ALA A 68 4.69 5.54 13.29
C ALA A 68 3.72 4.46 12.81
N MET A 69 3.99 3.89 11.64
CA MET A 69 3.20 2.79 11.08
C MET A 69 4.09 1.77 10.39
N ALA A 70 3.60 0.54 10.33
CA ALA A 70 4.18 -0.55 9.58
C ALA A 70 3.05 -1.33 8.90
N GLY A 71 3.37 -1.98 7.80
CA GLY A 71 2.43 -2.87 7.15
C GLY A 71 3.09 -3.72 6.09
N GLY A 72 2.30 -4.58 5.49
CA GLY A 72 2.78 -5.43 4.45
C GLY A 72 1.66 -6.07 3.65
N MET A 73 2.10 -6.66 2.56
CA MET A 73 1.38 -7.51 1.65
C MET A 73 2.14 -8.83 1.64
N PHE A 74 1.50 -9.88 2.17
CA PHE A 74 2.12 -11.20 2.21
C PHE A 74 2.40 -11.71 0.80
N ARG A 75 3.32 -12.67 0.70
CA ARG A 75 3.68 -13.24 -0.59
C ARG A 75 2.46 -13.86 -1.25
N ASP A 76 2.22 -13.44 -2.48
CA ASP A 76 1.19 -13.98 -3.34
C ASP A 76 1.76 -14.25 -4.73
N SER A 77 1.21 -15.24 -5.44
CA SER A 77 1.73 -15.71 -6.72
C SER A 77 0.61 -15.94 -7.73
N GLU A 78 0.85 -15.54 -8.97
CA GLU A 78 -0.08 -15.70 -10.08
C GLU A 78 0.62 -16.42 -11.25
N GLN A 79 -0.07 -17.39 -11.85
CA GLN A 79 0.42 -18.14 -13.00
C GLN A 79 -0.18 -17.56 -14.30
N LEU A 80 0.66 -16.91 -15.10
CA LEU A 80 0.30 -16.27 -16.35
C LEU A 80 0.56 -17.21 -17.53
N GLY A 81 -0.40 -18.10 -17.78
CA GLY A 81 -0.28 -19.11 -18.84
C GLY A 81 0.61 -20.28 -18.44
N LEU A 82 1.27 -20.93 -19.40
CA LEU A 82 1.94 -22.22 -19.15
C LEU A 82 3.32 -22.09 -18.49
N PHE A 83 4.02 -20.96 -18.68
CA PHE A 83 5.45 -20.86 -18.35
C PHE A 83 5.85 -19.57 -17.62
N THR A 84 4.91 -18.68 -17.31
CA THR A 84 5.21 -17.41 -16.65
C THR A 84 4.54 -17.39 -15.29
N GLU A 85 5.33 -17.35 -14.22
CA GLU A 85 4.85 -17.17 -12.85
C GLU A 85 5.38 -15.83 -12.34
N THR A 86 4.55 -15.08 -11.62
CA THR A 86 4.97 -13.86 -10.92
C THR A 86 4.57 -13.94 -9.46
N SER A 87 5.46 -13.50 -8.56
CA SER A 87 5.18 -13.48 -7.13
C SER A 87 5.74 -12.21 -6.51
N VAL A 88 4.98 -11.56 -5.63
CA VAL A 88 5.42 -10.36 -4.93
C VAL A 88 5.05 -10.42 -3.45
N ALA A 89 5.95 -9.90 -2.63
CA ALA A 89 5.70 -9.56 -1.23
C ALA A 89 6.19 -8.12 -1.02
N SER A 90 5.49 -7.35 -0.21
CA SER A 90 5.86 -5.96 0.07
C SER A 90 5.72 -5.65 1.54
N TYR A 91 6.66 -4.90 2.09
CA TYR A 91 6.64 -4.43 3.47
C TYR A 91 6.98 -2.95 3.49
N TRP A 92 6.28 -2.19 4.32
CA TRP A 92 6.48 -0.74 4.42
C TRP A 92 6.50 -0.27 5.86
N LEU A 93 7.22 0.82 6.07
CA LEU A 93 7.29 1.58 7.30
C LEU A 93 6.99 3.04 6.98
N GLY A 94 6.33 3.74 7.91
CA GLY A 94 6.02 5.16 7.77
C GLY A 94 6.19 5.88 9.10
N LEU A 95 6.69 7.12 9.03
CA LEU A 95 6.78 8.04 10.16
C LEU A 95 6.08 9.34 9.78
N GLY A 96 5.38 9.94 10.73
CA GLY A 96 4.64 11.19 10.55
C GLY A 96 4.91 12.15 11.70
N LEU A 97 4.98 13.44 11.38
CA LEU A 97 5.00 14.54 12.34
C LEU A 97 3.88 15.50 11.97
N THR A 98 3.03 15.83 12.93
CA THR A 98 1.99 16.84 12.77
C THR A 98 2.25 17.98 13.74
N TRP A 99 2.32 19.22 13.24
CA TRP A 99 2.46 20.42 14.05
C TRP A 99 1.21 21.31 13.93
N ARG A 100 0.59 21.60 15.08
CA ARG A 100 -0.56 22.50 15.24
C ARG A 100 -0.08 23.87 15.70
N PHE A 101 -0.27 24.89 14.86
CA PHE A 101 0.22 26.26 15.09
C PHE A 101 -0.66 27.12 16.01
N ASP A 102 -1.93 26.78 16.21
CA ASP A 102 -2.82 27.56 17.09
C ASP A 102 -2.71 27.04 18.53
N HIS A 103 -2.01 27.80 19.37
CA HIS A 103 -2.13 27.79 20.83
C HIS A 103 -2.61 29.17 21.26
N ARG A 104 -3.83 29.56 20.90
CA ARG A 104 -4.57 30.49 21.76
C ARG A 104 -4.77 29.80 23.11
N GLN A 105 -3.90 30.12 24.06
CA GLN A 105 -4.14 29.91 25.47
C GLN A 105 -5.50 30.54 25.79
N ALA A 106 -6.50 29.70 26.04
CA ALA A 106 -7.75 30.15 26.63
C ALA A 106 -7.49 30.43 28.12
N GLU A 107 -6.74 31.50 28.42
CA GLU A 107 -6.69 32.11 29.75
C GLU A 107 -6.51 33.63 29.61
N SER A 108 -7.62 34.36 29.74
CA SER A 108 -7.83 35.69 30.36
C SER A 108 -9.28 36.11 30.04
N PRO A 109 -10.08 36.65 30.97
CA PRO A 109 -9.68 37.55 32.06
C PRO A 109 -9.60 36.92 33.46
#